data_AF-A0A662FWG2-F1
#
_entry.id   AF-A0A662FWG2-F1
#
_cell.length_a   1.000
_cell.length_b   1.000
_cell.length_c   1.000
_cell.angle_alpha   90.00
_cell.angle_beta   90.00
_cell.angle_gamma   90.00
#
_symmetry.space_group_name_H-M   'P 1'
#
loop_
_entity.id
_entity.type
_entity.pdbx_description
1 polymer ?
#
loop_
_entity_poly.entity_id
_entity_poly.type
_entity_poly.pdbx_seq_one_letter_code
_entity_poly.pdbx_strand_id
1 'polypeptide(L)'
;MFRVPRFLKICIRMFFRPVETIEDISIEPEYLSPLLYLLILVLLTWLYVYLYTNRIVIVTPRGEISLWEYEVQPRLSALLATRVLGLMTMWFILFGLYYLVGKIMGSEEETATLFPLSGMSYHIQIVYMVLDLTILSCCLTTVPIIKVSGLMSSNFTISSSYAVNILLWSTSPKFPHIRSLYEWFFPLWGAVYNIMVMRIDRGLDLKSAIIGGSLVSATMALIHIILTLLGFPM
;
A
#
# COMPACT_ATOMS: atom_id res chain seq x y z
N MET A 1 -4.51 30.89 16.51
CA MET A 1 -3.69 30.48 15.36
C MET A 1 -3.23 29.05 15.60
N PHE A 2 -3.92 28.05 15.03
CA PHE A 2 -3.58 26.65 15.27
C PHE A 2 -2.21 26.35 14.66
N ARG A 3 -1.21 26.04 15.50
CA ARG A 3 0.08 25.56 15.03
C ARG A 3 -0.11 24.14 14.50
N VAL A 4 -0.01 23.98 13.19
CA VAL A 4 -0.01 22.66 12.56
C VAL A 4 1.15 21.84 13.13
N PRO A 5 0.91 20.63 13.67
CA PRO A 5 1.97 19.78 14.20
C PRO A 5 3.06 19.47 13.16
N ARG A 6 4.30 19.31 13.61
CA ARG A 6 5.45 19.04 12.72
C ARG A 6 5.25 17.77 11.89
N PHE A 7 4.86 16.66 12.51
CA PHE A 7 4.63 15.39 11.82
C PHE A 7 3.66 15.55 10.63
N LEU A 8 2.58 16.33 10.81
CA LEU A 8 1.60 16.55 9.74
C LEU A 8 2.20 17.38 8.59
N LYS A 9 3.05 18.37 8.90
CA LYS A 9 3.78 19.13 7.87
C LYS A 9 4.77 18.24 7.12
N ILE A 10 5.49 17.37 7.82
CA ILE A 10 6.44 16.41 7.22
C ILE A 10 5.70 15.44 6.31
N CYS A 11 4.58 14.87 6.76
CA CYS A 11 3.71 14.03 5.94
C CYS A 11 3.33 14.73 4.63
N ILE A 12 2.79 15.96 4.70
CA ILE A 12 2.36 16.68 3.50
C ILE A 12 3.56 17.02 2.61
N ARG A 13 4.66 17.52 3.18
CA ARG A 13 5.86 17.89 2.41
C ARG A 13 6.46 16.71 1.67
N MET A 14 6.38 15.50 2.23
CA MET A 14 6.87 14.29 1.56
C MET A 14 6.30 14.11 0.14
N PHE A 15 5.03 14.46 -0.07
CA PHE A 15 4.38 14.31 -1.38
C PHE A 15 4.85 15.35 -2.41
N PHE A 16 5.24 16.54 -1.97
CA PHE A 16 5.54 17.67 -2.86
C PHE A 16 7.04 18.01 -2.94
N ARG A 17 7.80 17.70 -1.90
CA ARG A 17 9.22 18.02 -1.71
C ARG A 17 9.95 16.87 -1.00
N PRO A 18 10.01 15.67 -1.61
CA PRO A 18 10.57 14.49 -0.97
C PRO A 18 12.05 14.66 -0.61
N VAL A 19 12.86 15.33 -1.45
CA VAL A 19 14.30 15.54 -1.23
C VAL A 19 14.54 16.35 0.06
N GLU A 20 14.00 17.57 0.14
CA GLU A 20 14.12 18.42 1.34
C GLU A 20 13.58 17.72 2.59
N THR A 21 12.52 16.91 2.43
CA THR A 21 11.91 16.21 3.57
C THR A 21 12.80 15.07 4.08
N ILE A 22 13.49 14.35 3.19
CA ILE A 22 14.47 13.34 3.58
C ILE A 22 15.63 14.01 4.32
N GLU A 23 16.17 15.11 3.79
CA GLU A 23 17.25 15.88 4.45
C GLU A 23 16.85 16.31 5.87
N ASP A 24 15.63 16.85 6.03
CA ASP A 24 15.12 17.27 7.34
C ASP A 24 14.98 16.09 8.32
N ILE A 25 14.56 14.91 7.85
CA ILE A 25 14.41 13.69 8.67
C ILE A 25 15.77 13.08 9.03
N SER A 26 16.76 13.19 8.13
CA SER A 26 18.14 12.74 8.38
C SER A 26 18.83 13.56 9.47
N ILE A 27 18.43 14.82 9.66
CA ILE A 27 18.93 15.66 10.76
C ILE A 27 18.14 15.39 12.04
N GLU A 28 16.81 15.31 11.95
CA GLU A 28 15.96 15.14 13.11
C GLU A 28 14.84 14.12 12.82
N PRO A 29 14.96 12.89 13.35
CA PRO A 29 14.09 11.78 12.99
C PRO A 29 12.66 11.99 13.48
N GLU A 30 11.69 11.75 12.61
CA GLU A 30 10.25 11.89 12.89
C GLU A 30 9.53 10.54 12.86
N TYR A 31 9.31 9.95 14.03
CA TYR A 31 8.75 8.61 14.18
C TYR A 31 7.22 8.54 14.07
N LEU A 32 6.51 9.66 14.23
CA LEU A 32 5.04 9.67 14.25
C LEU A 32 4.44 9.68 12.84
N SER A 33 5.14 10.27 11.86
CA SER A 33 4.67 10.38 10.47
C SER A 33 4.43 9.01 9.79
N PRO A 34 5.33 8.02 9.92
CA PRO A 34 5.06 6.66 9.44
C PRO A 34 3.78 6.03 10.00
N LEU A 35 3.51 6.20 11.31
CA LEU A 35 2.32 5.66 11.96
C LEU A 35 1.04 6.28 11.38
N LEU A 36 1.08 7.57 11.04
CA LEU A 36 -0.02 8.22 10.34
C LEU A 36 -0.24 7.63 8.94
N TYR A 37 0.83 7.36 8.19
CA TYR A 37 0.71 6.72 6.87
C TYR A 37 0.12 5.31 6.95
N LEU A 38 0.51 4.52 7.94
CA LEU A 38 -0.07 3.22 8.21
C LEU A 38 -1.57 3.30 8.47
N LEU A 39 -1.98 4.24 9.33
CA LEU A 39 -3.40 4.48 9.60
C LEU A 39 -4.16 4.85 8.32
N ILE A 40 -3.60 5.76 7.52
CA ILE A 40 -4.21 6.18 6.24
C ILE A 40 -4.34 4.98 5.29
N LEU A 41 -3.31 4.16 5.13
CA LEU A 41 -3.35 2.98 4.28
C LEU A 41 -4.38 1.96 4.73
N VAL A 42 -4.51 1.73 6.04
CA VAL A 42 -5.54 0.84 6.60
C VAL A 42 -6.94 1.37 6.30
N LEU A 43 -7.17 2.67 6.48
CA LEU A 43 -8.46 3.31 6.17
C LEU A 43 -8.78 3.25 4.67
N LEU A 44 -7.80 3.50 3.80
CA LEU A 44 -7.96 3.37 2.35
C LEU A 44 -8.27 1.92 1.95
N THR A 45 -7.58 0.93 2.55
CA THR A 45 -7.85 -0.51 2.32
C THR A 45 -9.26 -0.87 2.73
N TRP A 46 -9.70 -0.40 3.89
CA TRP A 46 -11.05 -0.63 4.36
C TRP A 46 -12.10 -0.02 3.41
N LEU A 47 -11.91 1.23 3.00
CA LEU A 47 -12.81 1.90 2.04
C LEU A 47 -12.85 1.16 0.70
N TYR A 48 -11.71 0.71 0.21
CA TYR A 48 -11.61 -0.07 -1.03
C TYR A 48 -12.43 -1.36 -0.96
N VAL A 49 -12.25 -2.14 0.11
CA VAL A 49 -13.00 -3.39 0.35
C VAL A 49 -14.49 -3.09 0.44
N TYR A 50 -14.88 -2.10 1.24
CA TYR A 50 -16.26 -1.69 1.42
C TYR A 50 -16.95 -1.36 0.09
N LEU A 51 -16.32 -0.53 -0.76
CA LEU A 51 -16.89 -0.09 -2.03
C LEU A 51 -17.20 -1.25 -2.97
N TYR A 52 -16.29 -2.22 -3.10
CA TYR A 52 -16.51 -3.35 -4.01
C TYR A 52 -17.52 -4.36 -3.41
N THR A 53 -17.44 -4.68 -2.11
CA THR A 53 -18.33 -5.70 -1.52
C THR A 53 -19.78 -5.24 -1.44
N ASN A 54 -20.03 -3.93 -1.31
CA ASN A 54 -21.41 -3.41 -1.32
C ASN A 54 -22.06 -3.45 -2.70
N ARG A 55 -21.29 -3.72 -3.75
CA ARG A 55 -21.82 -3.91 -5.12
C ARG A 55 -22.17 -5.37 -5.41
N ILE A 56 -21.93 -6.26 -4.46
CA ILE A 56 -22.28 -7.67 -4.53
C ILE A 56 -23.35 -7.96 -3.49
N VAL A 57 -24.47 -8.50 -3.94
CA VAL A 57 -25.63 -8.82 -3.10
C VAL A 57 -25.87 -10.32 -3.15
N ILE A 58 -26.00 -10.93 -1.98
CA ILE A 58 -26.34 -12.32 -1.81
C ILE A 58 -27.86 -12.43 -1.67
N VAL A 59 -28.47 -13.21 -2.56
CA VAL A 59 -29.91 -13.49 -2.52
C VAL A 59 -30.13 -14.71 -1.63
N THR A 60 -30.72 -14.49 -0.46
CA THR A 60 -31.10 -15.55 0.48
C THR A 60 -32.62 -15.75 0.48
N PRO A 61 -33.14 -16.89 0.99
CA PRO A 61 -34.58 -17.09 1.13
C PRO A 61 -35.28 -16.04 2.02
N ARG A 62 -34.52 -15.32 2.86
CA ARG A 62 -35.02 -14.28 3.77
C ARG A 62 -34.92 -12.86 3.21
N GLY A 63 -34.33 -12.70 2.02
CA GLY A 63 -34.10 -11.40 1.39
C GLY A 63 -32.68 -11.23 0.86
N GLU A 64 -32.41 -10.03 0.37
CA GLU A 64 -31.13 -9.61 -0.20
C GLU A 64 -30.22 -8.99 0.89
N ILE A 65 -28.98 -9.47 1.00
CA ILE A 65 -27.98 -8.98 1.97
C ILE A 65 -26.69 -8.66 1.20
N SER A 66 -26.00 -7.58 1.56
CA SER A 66 -24.72 -7.24 0.92
C SER A 66 -23.62 -8.24 1.31
N LEU A 67 -22.65 -8.46 0.42
CA LEU A 67 -21.48 -9.28 0.73
C LEU A 67 -20.67 -8.68 1.90
N TRP A 68 -20.70 -7.36 2.04
CA TRP A 68 -20.10 -6.64 3.16
C TRP A 68 -20.66 -7.14 4.50
N GLU A 69 -21.98 -7.13 4.66
CA GLU A 69 -22.65 -7.53 5.90
C GLU A 69 -22.52 -9.03 6.17
N TYR A 70 -22.58 -9.85 5.11
CA TYR A 70 -22.58 -11.30 5.24
C TYR A 70 -21.19 -11.88 5.57
N GLU A 71 -20.13 -11.41 4.91
CA GLU A 71 -18.80 -12.04 4.98
C GLU A 71 -17.72 -11.15 5.60
N VAL A 72 -17.70 -9.87 5.27
CA VAL A 72 -16.58 -8.98 5.63
C VAL A 72 -16.73 -8.36 7.01
N GLN A 73 -17.90 -7.81 7.32
CA GLN A 73 -18.16 -7.16 8.60
C GLN A 73 -17.92 -8.10 9.81
N PRO A 74 -18.35 -9.37 9.80
CA PRO A 74 -18.08 -10.29 10.91
C PRO A 74 -16.59 -10.61 11.12
N ARG A 75 -15.78 -10.48 10.07
CA ARG A 75 -14.33 -10.77 10.08
C ARG A 75 -13.47 -9.52 10.02
N LEU A 76 -14.07 -8.33 10.16
CA LEU A 76 -13.40 -7.06 9.94
C LEU A 76 -12.18 -6.87 10.83
N SER A 77 -12.28 -7.24 12.11
CA SER A 77 -11.17 -7.15 13.06
C SER A 77 -9.98 -8.00 12.63
N ALA A 78 -10.23 -9.23 12.17
CA ALA A 78 -9.19 -10.12 11.66
C ALA A 78 -8.56 -9.57 10.37
N LEU A 79 -9.36 -9.05 9.44
CA LEU A 79 -8.88 -8.44 8.19
C LEU A 79 -8.03 -7.18 8.43
N LEU A 80 -8.44 -6.33 9.38
CA LEU A 80 -7.67 -5.14 9.74
C LEU A 80 -6.37 -5.53 10.45
N ALA A 81 -6.41 -6.51 11.35
CA ALA A 81 -5.23 -7.00 12.05
C ALA A 81 -4.19 -7.59 11.08
N THR A 82 -4.63 -8.43 10.13
CA THR A 82 -3.72 -8.97 9.10
C THR A 82 -3.15 -7.87 8.23
N ARG A 83 -3.95 -6.86 7.86
CA ARG A 83 -3.46 -5.71 7.08
C ARG A 83 -2.41 -4.90 7.83
N VAL A 84 -2.66 -4.56 9.09
CA VAL A 84 -1.71 -3.84 9.95
C VAL A 84 -0.42 -4.65 10.10
N LEU A 85 -0.54 -5.95 10.38
CA LEU A 85 0.63 -6.83 10.53
C LEU A 85 1.45 -6.94 9.24
N GLY A 86 0.80 -7.05 8.09
CA GLY A 86 1.47 -7.10 6.78
C GLY A 86 2.24 -5.81 6.50
N LEU A 87 1.61 -4.65 6.73
CA LEU A 87 2.28 -3.35 6.58
C LEU A 87 3.46 -3.24 7.57
N MET A 88 3.25 -3.49 8.86
CA MET A 88 4.33 -3.52 9.86
C MET A 88 5.51 -4.39 9.42
N THR A 89 5.22 -5.61 8.98
CA THR A 89 6.25 -6.56 8.54
C THR A 89 7.07 -6.00 7.38
N MET A 90 6.41 -5.44 6.36
CA MET A 90 7.10 -4.82 5.22
C MET A 90 7.91 -3.59 5.61
N TRP A 91 7.43 -2.80 6.57
CA TRP A 91 8.19 -1.67 7.08
C TRP A 91 9.49 -2.14 7.75
N PHE A 92 9.42 -3.13 8.64
CA PHE A 92 10.61 -3.68 9.30
C PHE A 92 11.58 -4.35 8.31
N ILE A 93 11.06 -5.05 7.30
CA ILE A 93 11.88 -5.62 6.23
C ILE A 93 12.61 -4.51 5.47
N LEU A 94 11.92 -3.46 5.04
CA LEU A 94 12.51 -2.36 4.31
C LEU A 94 13.58 -1.62 5.13
N PHE A 95 13.29 -1.38 6.42
CA PHE A 95 14.27 -0.85 7.37
C PHE A 95 15.53 -1.73 7.42
N GLY A 96 15.36 -3.05 7.59
CA GLY A 96 16.47 -4.00 7.61
C GLY A 96 17.28 -4.01 6.31
N LEU A 97 16.61 -3.91 5.16
CA LEU A 97 17.26 -3.82 3.86
C LEU A 97 18.05 -2.52 3.70
N TYR A 98 17.50 -1.38 4.09
CA TYR A 98 18.24 -0.12 4.06
C TYR A 98 19.51 -0.19 4.91
N TYR A 99 19.40 -0.77 6.11
CA TYR A 99 20.55 -0.97 6.98
C TYR A 99 21.60 -1.88 6.33
N LEU A 100 21.21 -3.07 5.87
CA LEU A 100 22.13 -4.06 5.31
C LEU A 100 22.79 -3.55 4.03
N VAL A 101 22.00 -3.03 3.09
CA VAL A 101 22.53 -2.52 1.82
C VAL A 101 23.39 -1.28 2.06
N GLY A 102 22.96 -0.36 2.93
CA GLY A 102 23.77 0.80 3.32
C GLY A 102 25.13 0.39 3.88
N LYS A 103 25.17 -0.63 4.75
CA LYS A 103 26.43 -1.14 5.32
C LYS A 103 27.32 -1.83 4.28
N ILE A 104 26.75 -2.65 3.39
CA ILE A 104 27.51 -3.32 2.31
C ILE A 104 28.13 -2.29 1.37
N MET A 105 27.43 -1.18 1.11
CA MET A 105 27.92 -0.07 0.28
C MET A 105 28.89 0.87 1.01
N GLY A 106 29.26 0.58 2.26
CA GLY A 106 30.29 1.33 3.00
C GLY A 106 29.78 2.58 3.72
N SER A 107 28.48 2.69 3.99
CA SER A 107 27.94 3.86 4.69
C SER A 107 28.24 3.86 6.20
N GLU A 108 28.76 4.97 6.68
CA GLU A 108 29.13 5.19 8.09
C GLU A 108 28.04 5.90 8.91
N GLU A 109 27.01 6.44 8.26
CA GLU A 109 25.94 7.23 8.88
C GLU A 109 25.15 6.47 9.96
N GLU A 110 24.55 7.23 10.90
CA GLU A 110 23.72 6.70 11.98
C GLU A 110 22.47 5.96 11.45
N THR A 111 21.91 5.06 12.25
CA THR A 111 20.81 4.18 11.84
C THR A 111 19.43 4.64 12.29
N ALA A 112 19.36 5.60 13.22
CA ALA A 112 18.11 6.04 13.84
C ALA A 112 17.12 6.66 12.84
N THR A 113 17.63 7.29 11.78
CA THR A 113 16.87 7.98 10.74
C THR A 113 16.28 7.03 9.69
N LEU A 114 16.84 5.83 9.54
CA LEU A 114 16.36 4.83 8.58
C LEU A 114 14.98 4.27 8.92
N PHE A 115 14.66 4.17 10.22
CA PHE A 115 13.37 3.66 10.65
C PHE A 115 12.21 4.57 10.21
N PRO A 116 12.23 5.90 10.46
CA PRO A 116 11.19 6.77 9.93
C PRO A 116 11.23 6.85 8.39
N LEU A 117 12.40 6.91 7.75
CA LEU A 117 12.49 7.00 6.28
C LEU A 117 11.92 5.77 5.56
N SER A 118 12.15 4.57 6.08
CA SER A 118 11.52 3.35 5.54
C SER A 118 10.00 3.40 5.65
N GLY A 119 9.46 3.94 6.74
CA GLY A 119 8.01 4.07 6.93
C GLY A 119 7.41 5.19 6.08
N MET A 120 8.17 6.25 5.82
CA MET A 120 7.76 7.33 4.94
C MET A 120 7.65 6.88 3.48
N SER A 121 8.23 5.74 3.08
CA SER A 121 8.02 5.14 1.75
C SER A 121 6.54 4.87 1.43
N TYR A 122 5.70 4.69 2.46
CA TYR A 122 4.25 4.48 2.30
C TYR A 122 3.52 5.64 1.61
N HIS A 123 4.10 6.85 1.53
CA HIS A 123 3.50 7.93 0.75
C HIS A 123 3.23 7.49 -0.70
N ILE A 124 4.13 6.69 -1.29
CA ILE A 124 4.01 6.15 -2.65
C ILE A 124 2.80 5.24 -2.76
N GLN A 125 2.64 4.33 -1.81
CA GLN A 125 1.51 3.41 -1.75
C GLN A 125 0.19 4.14 -1.49
N ILE A 126 0.21 5.22 -0.70
CA ILE A 126 -0.98 6.07 -0.48
C ILE A 126 -1.42 6.71 -1.80
N VAL A 127 -0.50 7.32 -2.56
CA VAL A 127 -0.86 7.94 -3.85
C VAL A 127 -1.39 6.88 -4.82
N TYR A 128 -0.71 5.72 -4.91
CA TYR A 128 -1.19 4.59 -5.71
C TYR A 128 -2.62 4.21 -5.34
N MET A 129 -2.89 4.02 -4.04
CA MET A 129 -4.17 3.54 -3.55
C MET A 129 -5.30 4.55 -3.72
N VAL A 130 -5.01 5.85 -3.55
CA VAL A 130 -5.97 6.93 -3.82
C VAL A 130 -6.35 6.94 -5.30
N LEU A 131 -5.37 6.78 -6.20
CA LEU A 131 -5.61 6.73 -7.64
C LEU A 131 -6.45 5.50 -8.01
N ASP A 132 -6.07 4.31 -7.52
CA ASP A 132 -6.81 3.07 -7.78
C ASP A 132 -8.25 3.13 -7.25
N LEU A 133 -8.44 3.68 -6.05
CA LEU A 133 -9.77 3.88 -5.45
C LEU A 133 -10.61 4.91 -6.22
N THR A 134 -9.99 5.94 -6.79
CA THR A 134 -10.67 6.92 -7.64
C THR A 134 -11.16 6.27 -8.94
N ILE A 135 -10.31 5.46 -9.58
CA ILE A 135 -10.66 4.72 -10.79
C ILE A 135 -11.76 3.71 -10.48
N LEU A 136 -11.63 2.95 -9.40
CA LEU A 136 -12.66 2.01 -8.95
C LEU A 136 -14.00 2.73 -8.74
N SER A 137 -14.00 3.84 -7.99
CA SER A 137 -15.21 4.62 -7.72
C SER A 137 -15.88 5.13 -9.00
N CYS A 138 -15.08 5.60 -9.96
CA CYS A 138 -15.55 6.01 -11.28
C CYS A 138 -16.19 4.82 -12.02
N CYS A 139 -15.49 3.69 -12.11
CA CYS A 139 -15.99 2.49 -12.80
C CYS A 139 -17.27 1.95 -12.16
N LEU A 140 -17.39 1.96 -10.83
CA LEU A 140 -18.55 1.46 -10.10
C LEU A 140 -19.84 2.25 -10.38
N THR A 141 -19.78 3.45 -10.95
CA THR A 141 -20.98 4.19 -11.38
C THR A 141 -21.69 3.55 -12.58
N THR A 142 -20.97 2.73 -13.35
CA THR A 142 -21.45 2.14 -14.61
C THR A 142 -21.60 0.63 -14.55
N VAL A 143 -21.29 0.01 -13.40
CA VAL A 143 -21.37 -1.44 -13.22
C VAL A 143 -22.65 -1.77 -12.43
N PRO A 144 -23.50 -2.68 -12.94
CA PRO A 144 -24.70 -3.09 -12.24
C PRO A 144 -24.36 -3.88 -10.97
N ILE A 145 -25.27 -3.86 -10.00
CA ILE A 145 -25.16 -4.67 -8.79
C ILE A 145 -25.17 -6.15 -9.18
N ILE A 146 -24.15 -6.89 -8.77
CA ILE A 146 -24.05 -8.33 -9.03
C ILE A 146 -24.85 -9.07 -7.96
N LYS A 147 -25.84 -9.84 -8.38
CA LYS A 147 -26.61 -10.71 -7.50
C LYS A 147 -26.06 -12.13 -7.54
N VAL A 148 -25.67 -12.65 -6.39
CA VAL A 148 -25.17 -14.01 -6.23
C VAL A 148 -26.25 -14.83 -5.52
N SER A 149 -26.81 -15.82 -6.23
CA SER A 149 -27.77 -16.77 -5.68
C SER A 149 -27.13 -18.16 -5.60
N GLY A 150 -27.31 -18.84 -4.48
CA GLY A 150 -26.77 -20.19 -4.26
C GLY A 150 -27.68 -21.03 -3.36
N LEU A 151 -27.64 -22.35 -3.54
CA LEU A 151 -28.47 -23.30 -2.80
C LEU A 151 -27.86 -23.72 -1.44
N MET A 152 -26.56 -23.51 -1.21
CA MET A 152 -25.85 -23.87 0.04
C MET A 152 -24.82 -22.82 0.48
N SER A 153 -24.64 -22.67 1.79
CA SER A 153 -23.72 -21.72 2.45
C SER A 153 -22.26 -21.84 1.98
N SER A 154 -21.78 -23.05 1.72
CA SER A 154 -20.41 -23.34 1.24
C SER A 154 -20.15 -22.91 -0.21
N ASN A 155 -21.20 -22.82 -1.04
CA ASN A 155 -21.08 -22.36 -2.42
C ASN A 155 -21.03 -20.83 -2.52
N PHE A 156 -21.46 -20.11 -1.48
CA PHE A 156 -21.49 -18.65 -1.49
C PHE A 156 -20.10 -18.04 -1.37
N THR A 157 -19.14 -18.65 -0.66
CA THR A 157 -17.75 -18.16 -0.56
C THR A 157 -16.99 -18.27 -1.88
N ILE A 158 -17.19 -19.37 -2.61
CA ILE A 158 -16.57 -19.57 -3.93
C ILE A 158 -17.24 -18.64 -4.96
N SER A 159 -18.57 -18.54 -4.90
CA SER A 159 -19.34 -17.69 -5.81
C SER A 159 -19.16 -16.20 -5.53
N SER A 160 -18.98 -15.80 -4.26
CA SER A 160 -18.65 -14.42 -3.88
C SER A 160 -17.27 -14.06 -4.40
N SER A 161 -16.25 -14.90 -4.17
CA SER A 161 -14.90 -14.74 -4.73
C SER A 161 -14.90 -14.63 -6.26
N TYR A 162 -15.71 -15.44 -6.95
CA TYR A 162 -15.86 -15.34 -8.40
C TYR A 162 -16.58 -14.04 -8.83
N ALA A 163 -17.62 -13.61 -8.10
CA ALA A 163 -18.30 -12.34 -8.34
C ALA A 163 -17.39 -11.13 -8.10
N VAL A 164 -16.49 -11.20 -7.11
CA VAL A 164 -15.43 -10.21 -6.88
C VAL A 164 -14.52 -10.12 -8.10
N ASN A 165 -14.04 -11.28 -8.57
CA ASN A 165 -13.17 -11.34 -9.73
C ASN A 165 -13.87 -10.82 -11.00
N ILE A 166 -15.13 -11.17 -11.23
CA ILE A 166 -15.92 -10.61 -12.34
C ILE A 166 -16.06 -9.10 -12.21
N LEU A 167 -16.34 -8.58 -11.01
CA LEU A 167 -16.46 -7.14 -10.78
C LEU A 167 -15.14 -6.44 -11.11
N LEU A 168 -14.01 -6.95 -10.60
CA LEU A 168 -12.67 -6.44 -10.87
C LEU A 168 -12.29 -6.54 -12.36
N TRP A 169 -12.66 -7.64 -13.02
CA TRP A 169 -12.49 -7.82 -14.46
C TRP A 169 -13.42 -6.95 -15.30
N SER A 170 -14.55 -6.49 -14.76
CA SER A 170 -15.48 -5.59 -15.46
C SER A 170 -15.09 -4.12 -15.30
N THR A 171 -14.37 -3.78 -14.22
CA THR A 171 -13.86 -2.43 -13.96
C THR A 171 -12.47 -2.20 -14.57
N SER A 172 -11.63 -3.23 -14.65
CA SER A 172 -10.28 -3.19 -15.26
C SER A 172 -10.21 -2.77 -16.75
N PRO A 173 -11.06 -3.26 -17.67
CA PRO A 173 -10.94 -3.03 -19.11
C PRO A 173 -11.42 -1.65 -19.56
N LYS A 174 -12.00 -0.83 -18.68
CA LYS A 174 -12.44 0.52 -19.04
C LYS A 174 -11.27 1.50 -19.17
N PHE A 175 -10.14 1.24 -18.50
CA PHE A 175 -8.95 2.10 -18.56
C PHE A 175 -7.63 1.29 -18.54
N PRO A 176 -7.43 0.29 -19.42
CA PRO A 176 -6.28 -0.61 -19.36
C PRO A 176 -4.95 0.12 -19.53
N HIS A 177 -4.92 1.17 -20.35
CA HIS A 177 -3.70 1.95 -20.59
C HIS A 177 -3.33 2.86 -19.42
N ILE A 178 -4.33 3.48 -18.78
CA ILE A 178 -4.11 4.30 -17.59
C ILE A 178 -3.61 3.41 -16.46
N ARG A 179 -4.24 2.23 -16.29
CA ARG A 179 -3.84 1.21 -15.33
C ARG A 179 -2.40 0.76 -15.49
N SER A 180 -2.04 0.33 -16.70
CA SER A 180 -0.67 -0.08 -17.00
C SER A 180 0.35 1.04 -16.76
N LEU A 181 0.00 2.30 -17.06
CA LEU A 181 0.88 3.44 -16.87
C LEU A 181 1.23 3.64 -15.39
N TYR A 182 0.24 3.65 -14.50
CA TYR A 182 0.54 3.84 -13.08
C TYR A 182 1.12 2.60 -12.42
N GLU A 183 0.71 1.39 -12.83
CA GLU A 183 1.31 0.13 -12.37
C GLU A 183 2.82 0.06 -12.64
N TRP A 184 3.30 0.68 -13.71
CA TRP A 184 4.74 0.81 -13.98
C TRP A 184 5.39 2.01 -13.27
N PHE A 185 4.69 3.14 -13.21
CA PHE A 185 5.21 4.37 -12.62
C PHE A 185 5.52 4.24 -11.13
N PHE A 186 4.62 3.66 -10.33
CA PHE A 186 4.79 3.61 -8.87
C PHE A 186 5.96 2.74 -8.39
N PRO A 187 6.23 1.55 -8.97
CA PRO A 187 7.46 0.81 -8.71
C PRO A 187 8.73 1.60 -9.07
N LEU A 188 8.72 2.32 -10.19
CA LEU A 188 9.84 3.16 -10.59
C LEU A 188 10.03 4.32 -9.60
N TRP A 189 8.95 4.96 -9.16
CA TRP A 189 8.98 5.99 -8.13
C TRP A 189 9.51 5.44 -6.79
N GLY A 190 9.13 4.22 -6.42
CA GLY A 190 9.69 3.50 -5.28
C GLY A 190 11.20 3.29 -5.39
N ALA A 191 11.69 2.91 -6.57
CA ALA A 191 13.12 2.78 -6.81
C ALA A 191 13.85 4.12 -6.70
N VAL A 192 13.29 5.19 -7.27
CA VAL A 192 13.84 6.55 -7.14
C VAL A 192 13.90 6.97 -5.68
N TYR A 193 12.85 6.71 -4.90
CA TYR A 193 12.83 6.98 -3.47
C TYR A 193 13.94 6.24 -2.71
N ASN A 194 14.12 4.94 -3.00
CA ASN A 194 15.20 4.15 -2.40
C ASN A 194 16.59 4.71 -2.72
N ILE A 195 16.80 5.19 -3.95
CA ILE A 195 18.04 5.85 -4.36
C ILE A 195 18.25 7.16 -3.60
N MET A 196 17.18 7.96 -3.42
CA MET A 196 17.25 9.21 -2.65
C MET A 196 17.63 8.95 -1.19
N VAL A 197 17.02 7.96 -0.53
CA VAL A 197 17.38 7.57 0.84
C VAL A 197 18.85 7.14 0.91
N MET A 198 19.32 6.33 -0.04
CA MET A 198 20.72 5.90 -0.10
C MET A 198 21.69 7.05 -0.36
N ARG A 199 21.29 8.06 -1.14
CA ARG A 199 22.16 9.20 -1.46
C ARG A 199 22.21 10.23 -0.33
N ILE A 200 21.04 10.58 0.20
CA ILE A 200 20.86 11.70 1.14
C ILE A 200 21.14 11.24 2.57
N ASP A 201 20.42 10.21 3.03
CA ASP A 201 20.52 9.75 4.42
C ASP A 201 21.75 8.87 4.67
N ARG A 202 22.10 8.01 3.71
CA ARG A 202 23.29 7.15 3.84
C ARG A 202 24.59 7.81 3.36
N GLY A 203 24.52 9.01 2.80
CA GLY A 203 25.69 9.74 2.30
C GLY A 203 26.47 9.05 1.19
N LEU A 204 25.93 8.00 0.55
CA LEU A 204 26.62 7.23 -0.48
C LEU A 204 26.84 8.06 -1.74
N ASP A 205 27.93 7.85 -2.46
CA ASP A 205 28.13 8.48 -3.78
C ASP A 205 27.02 8.08 -4.77
N LEU A 206 26.80 8.89 -5.81
CA LEU A 206 25.67 8.69 -6.72
C LEU A 206 25.65 7.29 -7.35
N LYS A 207 26.81 6.70 -7.68
CA LYS A 207 26.87 5.37 -8.28
C LYS A 207 26.47 4.30 -7.27
N SER A 208 27.03 4.34 -6.06
CA SER A 208 26.67 3.39 -5.00
C SER A 208 25.22 3.56 -4.54
N ALA A 209 24.69 4.79 -4.54
CA ALA A 209 23.29 5.06 -4.23
C ALA A 209 22.34 4.46 -5.28
N ILE A 210 22.66 4.56 -6.58
CA ILE A 210 21.88 3.93 -7.66
C ILE A 210 21.90 2.41 -7.51
N ILE A 211 23.08 1.81 -7.30
CA ILE A 211 23.22 0.36 -7.14
C ILE A 211 22.48 -0.11 -5.89
N GLY A 212 22.71 0.54 -4.75
CA GLY A 212 22.08 0.20 -3.48
C GLY A 212 20.55 0.36 -3.52
N GLY A 213 20.05 1.48 -4.03
CA GLY A 213 18.61 1.71 -4.17
C GLY A 213 17.92 0.72 -5.11
N SER A 214 18.60 0.34 -6.21
CA SER A 214 18.11 -0.69 -7.13
C SER A 214 18.11 -2.08 -6.47
N LEU A 215 19.15 -2.40 -5.70
CA LEU A 215 19.23 -3.66 -4.96
C LEU A 215 18.11 -3.79 -3.95
N VAL A 216 17.85 -2.76 -3.14
CA VAL A 216 16.72 -2.73 -2.20
C VAL A 216 15.40 -2.95 -2.93
N SER A 217 15.19 -2.27 -4.04
CA SER A 217 13.96 -2.38 -4.83
C SER A 217 13.76 -3.80 -5.38
N ALA A 218 14.81 -4.40 -5.93
CA ALA A 218 14.80 -5.75 -6.45
C ALA A 218 14.54 -6.79 -5.35
N THR A 219 15.18 -6.64 -4.20
CA THR A 219 14.97 -7.54 -3.05
C THR A 219 13.56 -7.41 -2.49
N MET A 220 13.02 -6.19 -2.38
CA MET A 220 11.63 -5.98 -1.96
C MET A 220 10.63 -6.62 -2.92
N ALA A 221 10.86 -6.49 -4.23
CA ALA A 221 10.02 -7.14 -5.24
C ALA A 221 10.06 -8.67 -5.11
N LEU A 222 11.26 -9.25 -4.90
CA LEU A 222 11.41 -10.69 -4.68
C LEU A 222 10.67 -11.15 -3.41
N ILE A 223 10.82 -10.43 -2.30
CA ILE A 223 10.13 -10.73 -1.05
C ILE A 223 8.61 -10.67 -1.25
N HIS A 224 8.11 -9.67 -1.95
CA HIS A 224 6.69 -9.55 -2.26
C HIS A 224 6.19 -10.76 -3.07
N ILE A 225 6.93 -11.20 -4.08
CA ILE A 225 6.59 -12.39 -4.87
C ILE A 225 6.54 -13.64 -3.98
N ILE A 226 7.57 -13.86 -3.15
CA ILE A 226 7.63 -15.02 -2.25
C ILE A 226 6.44 -15.02 -1.28
N LEU A 227 6.15 -13.89 -0.65
CA LEU A 227 5.03 -13.79 0.31
C LEU A 227 3.68 -13.99 -0.37
N THR A 228 3.52 -13.48 -1.60
CA THR A 228 2.32 -13.73 -2.41
C THR A 228 2.16 -15.22 -2.75
N LEU A 229 3.24 -15.90 -3.15
CA LEU A 229 3.23 -17.34 -3.45
C LEU A 229 2.93 -18.19 -2.21
N LEU A 230 3.34 -17.73 -1.03
CA LEU A 230 3.04 -18.38 0.25
C LEU A 230 1.62 -18.09 0.76
N GLY A 231 0.82 -17.31 0.02
CA GLY A 231 -0.58 -17.01 0.37
C GLY A 231 -0.74 -15.95 1.45
N PHE A 232 0.30 -15.17 1.75
CA PHE A 232 0.15 -14.02 2.63
C PHE A 232 -0.54 -12.87 1.89
N PRO A 233 -1.66 -12.34 2.39
CA PRO A 233 -2.28 -11.15 1.82
C PRO A 233 -1.39 -9.93 2.09
N MET A 234 -0.64 -9.50 1.08
CA MET A 234 0.29 -8.35 1.12
C MET A 234 -0.32 -7.09 0.53
#